data_AF-A0A1R1S4X6-F1
#
_entry.id   AF-A0A1R1S4X6-F1
#
_cell.length_a   1.000
_cell.length_b   1.000
_cell.length_c   1.000
_cell.angle_alpha   90.00
_cell.angle_beta   90.00
_cell.angle_gamma   90.00
#
_symmetry.space_group_name_H-M   'P 1'
#
loop_
_entity.id
_entity.type
_entity.pdbx_description
1 polymer ?
#
loop_
_entity_poly.entity_id
_entity_poly.type
_entity_poly.pdbx_seq_one_letter_code
_entity_poly.pdbx_strand_id
1 'polypeptide(L)'
;MGAMPVNDMPWWRWRSNVRSALHMLSDPVFQQECWLAGQDGYGDVTDAVYRLVEDTWLDNWSAEKYVGTIFRDSQEAALVDVAVLRVLRIMHQVGADAPVSAYLAHHAWPEAVRAAREAHVRLATNDGEDPDVPPHTLEVLAIMTRSV
;
A
#
# COMPACT_ATOMS: atom_id res chain seq x y z
N MET A 1 -21.64 13.93 -6.21
CA MET A 1 -21.65 12.71 -5.39
C MET A 1 -20.66 12.97 -4.26
N GLY A 2 -21.14 13.16 -3.03
CA GLY A 2 -20.30 13.65 -1.93
C GLY A 2 -19.21 12.65 -1.61
N ALA A 3 -17.96 13.11 -1.50
CA ALA A 3 -16.86 12.30 -0.99
C ALA A 3 -17.27 11.75 0.38
N MET A 4 -17.27 10.43 0.52
CA MET A 4 -17.50 9.79 1.80
C MET A 4 -16.18 9.75 2.57
N PRO A 5 -16.10 10.41 3.72
CA PRO A 5 -14.91 10.41 4.56
C PRO A 5 -14.43 8.97 4.87
N VAL A 6 -13.11 8.76 4.89
CA VAL A 6 -12.50 7.43 5.11
C VAL A 6 -12.98 6.76 6.41
N ASN A 7 -13.28 7.55 7.45
CA ASN A 7 -13.73 7.08 8.76
C ASN A 7 -15.16 6.49 8.79
N ASP A 8 -15.91 6.56 7.70
CA ASP A 8 -17.23 5.93 7.57
C ASP A 8 -17.14 4.42 7.30
N MET A 9 -15.96 3.88 6.93
CA MET A 9 -15.78 2.44 6.76
C MET A 9 -15.57 1.73 8.11
N PRO A 10 -16.16 0.53 8.33
CA PRO A 10 -16.01 -0.21 9.59
C PRO A 10 -14.55 -0.41 10.02
N TRP A 11 -13.67 -0.68 9.05
CA TRP A 11 -12.24 -0.95 9.28
C TRP A 11 -11.35 0.09 8.59
N TRP A 12 -11.73 1.36 8.69
CA TRP A 12 -11.04 2.48 8.04
C TRP A 12 -9.55 2.58 8.37
N ARG A 13 -9.11 2.15 9.56
CA ARG A 13 -7.69 2.15 9.94
C ARG A 13 -6.87 1.20 9.07
N TRP A 14 -7.39 -0.01 8.84
CA TRP A 14 -6.76 -0.98 7.95
C TRP A 14 -6.78 -0.51 6.50
N ARG A 15 -7.87 0.15 6.08
CA ARG A 15 -7.91 0.83 4.77
C ARG A 15 -6.82 1.89 4.64
N SER A 16 -6.60 2.72 5.66
CA SER A 16 -5.53 3.72 5.66
C SER A 16 -4.15 3.08 5.58
N ASN A 17 -3.92 1.97 6.29
CA ASN A 17 -2.65 1.23 6.23
C ASN A 17 -2.41 0.64 4.83
N VAL A 18 -3.42 -0.02 4.25
CA VAL A 18 -3.35 -0.58 2.88
C VAL A 18 -3.07 0.53 1.87
N ARG A 19 -3.80 1.65 1.93
CA ARG A 19 -3.59 2.79 1.03
C ARG A 19 -2.20 3.37 1.17
N SER A 20 -1.70 3.55 2.40
CA SER A 20 -0.34 4.02 2.63
C SER A 20 0.72 3.09 2.05
N ALA A 21 0.59 1.78 2.26
CA ALA A 21 1.52 0.80 1.70
C ALA A 21 1.52 0.83 0.17
N LEU A 22 0.34 0.80 -0.46
CA LEU A 22 0.20 0.89 -1.91
C LEU A 22 0.80 2.18 -2.45
N HIS A 23 0.60 3.30 -1.75
CA HIS A 23 1.13 4.58 -2.17
C HIS A 23 2.66 4.57 -2.23
N MET A 24 3.33 4.12 -1.16
CA MET A 24 4.79 4.02 -1.12
C MET A 24 5.35 3.05 -2.17
N LEU A 25 4.67 1.92 -2.38
CA LEU A 25 5.01 0.95 -3.44
C LEU A 25 4.78 1.50 -4.85
N SER A 26 4.00 2.56 -5.01
CA SER A 26 3.61 3.12 -6.30
C SER A 26 4.39 4.35 -6.75
N ASP A 27 5.25 4.91 -5.89
CA ASP A 27 5.96 6.16 -6.14
C ASP A 27 7.48 5.91 -6.33
N PRO A 28 7.99 5.87 -7.57
CA PRO A 28 9.41 5.68 -7.84
C PRO A 28 10.32 6.78 -7.31
N VAL A 29 9.83 8.01 -7.18
CA VAL A 29 10.62 9.13 -6.65
C VAL A 29 10.82 8.91 -5.17
N PHE A 30 9.73 8.63 -4.44
CA PHE A 30 9.79 8.23 -3.04
C PHE A 30 10.69 7.01 -2.80
N GLN A 31 10.61 5.99 -3.67
CA GLN A 31 11.46 4.80 -3.56
C GLN A 31 12.96 5.12 -3.66
N GLN A 32 13.34 6.10 -4.49
CA GLN A 32 14.73 6.52 -4.64
C GLN A 32 15.17 7.45 -3.50
N GLU A 33 14.36 8.47 -3.22
CA GLU A 33 14.71 9.54 -2.27
C GLU A 33 14.56 9.14 -0.81
N CYS A 34 13.67 8.18 -0.51
CA CYS A 34 13.45 7.72 0.86
C CYS A 34 14.00 6.30 1.08
N TRP A 35 13.52 5.29 0.35
CA TRP A 35 13.93 3.91 0.62
C TRP A 35 15.38 3.64 0.23
N LEU A 36 15.78 4.00 -0.99
CA LEU A 36 17.15 3.73 -1.47
C LEU A 36 18.17 4.63 -0.76
N ALA A 37 17.80 5.86 -0.40
CA ALA A 37 18.63 6.77 0.38
C ALA A 37 18.71 6.42 1.87
N GLY A 38 17.85 5.52 2.37
CA GLY A 38 17.79 5.14 3.79
C GLY A 38 17.28 6.25 4.69
N GLN A 39 16.30 7.02 4.22
CA GLN A 39 15.69 8.08 5.02
C GLN A 39 14.80 7.49 6.12
N ASP A 40 15.04 7.89 7.36
CA ASP A 40 14.26 7.45 8.52
C ASP A 40 12.79 7.90 8.47
N GLY A 41 11.93 7.20 9.22
CA GLY A 41 10.54 7.58 9.45
C GLY A 41 9.52 7.00 8.45
N TYR A 42 9.99 6.34 7.40
CA TYR A 42 9.14 5.70 6.38
C TYR A 42 9.21 4.16 6.38
N GLY A 43 10.23 3.59 7.02
CA GLY A 43 10.58 2.19 6.86
C GLY A 43 11.10 1.89 5.46
N ASP A 44 11.10 0.63 5.07
CA ASP A 44 11.54 0.16 3.76
C ASP A 44 10.43 -0.58 2.97
N VAL A 45 10.84 -1.27 1.89
CA VAL A 45 9.94 -2.10 1.06
C VAL A 45 9.24 -3.15 1.91
N THR A 46 9.97 -3.80 2.82
CA THR A 46 9.48 -4.87 3.68
C THR A 46 8.47 -4.32 4.69
N ASP A 47 8.71 -3.16 5.29
CA ASP A 47 7.74 -2.46 6.16
C ASP A 47 6.44 -2.10 5.44
N ALA A 48 6.53 -1.71 4.15
CA ALA A 48 5.34 -1.47 3.34
C ALA A 48 4.57 -2.76 3.05
N VAL A 49 5.26 -3.87 2.76
CA VAL A 49 4.61 -5.17 2.57
C VAL A 49 3.96 -5.68 3.85
N TYR A 50 4.62 -5.55 5.01
CA TYR A 50 4.01 -5.93 6.29
C TYR A 50 2.73 -5.16 6.56
N ARG A 51 2.72 -3.83 6.40
CA ARG A 51 1.49 -3.03 6.53
C ARG A 51 0.40 -3.41 5.54
N LEU A 52 0.78 -3.91 4.37
CA LEU A 52 -0.17 -4.36 3.36
C LEU A 52 -0.88 -5.65 3.79
N VAL A 53 -0.20 -6.58 4.48
CA VAL A 53 -0.71 -7.95 4.70
C VAL A 53 -0.94 -8.35 6.15
N GLU A 54 -0.24 -7.77 7.13
CA GLU A 54 -0.22 -8.29 8.52
C GLU A 54 -1.60 -8.26 9.18
N ASP A 55 -2.24 -7.10 9.20
CA ASP A 55 -3.57 -6.95 9.80
C ASP A 55 -4.70 -7.40 8.87
N THR A 56 -4.45 -7.42 7.56
CA THR A 56 -5.47 -7.63 6.52
C THR A 56 -5.51 -9.05 5.97
N TRP A 57 -4.45 -9.84 6.19
CA TRP A 57 -4.27 -11.21 5.68
C TRP A 57 -4.40 -11.31 4.16
N LEU A 58 -4.06 -10.24 3.43
CA LEU A 58 -4.13 -10.18 1.96
C LEU A 58 -3.12 -11.12 1.26
N ASP A 59 -2.17 -11.66 2.01
CA ASP A 59 -1.27 -12.73 1.57
C ASP A 59 -1.96 -14.11 1.51
N ASN A 60 -2.98 -14.32 2.33
CA ASN A 60 -3.70 -15.59 2.46
C ASN A 60 -5.09 -15.57 1.84
N TRP A 61 -5.70 -14.38 1.71
CA TRP A 61 -7.07 -14.21 1.25
C TRP A 61 -7.20 -13.07 0.25
N SER A 62 -8.07 -13.29 -0.75
CA SER A 62 -8.45 -12.23 -1.68
C SER A 62 -9.11 -11.05 -0.95
N ALA A 63 -8.78 -9.84 -1.41
CA ALA A 63 -9.38 -8.57 -1.05
C ALA A 63 -10.91 -8.58 -1.17
N GLU A 64 -11.48 -9.40 -2.06
CA GLU A 64 -12.93 -9.51 -2.28
C GLU A 64 -13.68 -9.86 -0.98
N LYS A 65 -13.04 -10.61 -0.07
CA LYS A 65 -13.64 -10.95 1.23
C LYS A 65 -13.87 -9.74 2.14
N TYR A 66 -13.19 -8.64 1.86
CA TYR A 66 -13.21 -7.41 2.66
C TYR A 66 -14.00 -6.28 1.98
N VAL A 67 -14.75 -6.60 0.93
CA VAL A 67 -15.71 -5.66 0.31
C VAL A 67 -16.83 -5.35 1.28
N GLY A 68 -17.13 -4.06 1.44
CA GLY A 68 -18.05 -3.52 2.44
C GLY A 68 -17.41 -3.25 3.82
N THR A 69 -16.14 -3.64 4.05
CA THR A 69 -15.43 -3.38 5.31
C THR A 69 -14.16 -2.56 5.13
N ILE A 70 -13.18 -3.06 4.36
CA ILE A 70 -11.92 -2.37 4.03
C ILE A 70 -12.03 -1.74 2.63
N PHE A 71 -12.63 -2.47 1.70
CA PHE A 71 -12.82 -2.05 0.31
C PHE A 71 -14.28 -1.71 0.06
N ARG A 72 -14.54 -0.69 -0.75
CA ARG A 72 -15.89 -0.19 -1.01
C ARG A 72 -16.64 -1.07 -2.00
N ASP A 73 -15.95 -1.53 -3.03
CA ASP A 73 -16.50 -2.29 -4.13
C ASP A 73 -15.52 -3.36 -4.61
N SER A 74 -16.00 -4.27 -5.46
CA SER A 74 -15.18 -5.34 -6.04
C SER A 74 -14.10 -4.81 -7.00
N GLN A 75 -14.22 -3.58 -7.49
CA GLN A 75 -13.21 -2.97 -8.34
C GLN A 75 -11.98 -2.57 -7.52
N GLU A 76 -12.17 -1.96 -6.35
CA GLU A 76 -11.08 -1.72 -5.39
C GLU A 76 -10.40 -3.04 -5.01
N ALA A 77 -11.19 -4.05 -4.64
CA ALA A 77 -10.65 -5.34 -4.25
C ALA A 77 -9.81 -5.99 -5.37
N ALA A 78 -10.32 -6.02 -6.60
CA ALA A 78 -9.60 -6.61 -7.73
C ALA A 78 -8.27 -5.91 -8.03
N LEU A 79 -8.22 -4.58 -7.92
CA LEU A 79 -6.97 -3.83 -8.11
C LEU A 79 -5.96 -4.11 -7.00
N VAL A 80 -6.43 -4.20 -5.75
CA VAL A 80 -5.59 -4.51 -4.60
C VAL A 80 -5.03 -5.94 -4.69
N ASP A 81 -5.86 -6.93 -5.05
CA ASP A 81 -5.40 -8.32 -5.25
C ASP A 81 -4.28 -8.40 -6.28
N VAL A 82 -4.43 -7.68 -7.39
CA VAL A 82 -3.44 -7.64 -8.45
C VAL A 82 -2.13 -6.99 -7.99
N ALA A 83 -2.20 -5.94 -7.18
CA ALA A 83 -1.02 -5.29 -6.61
C ALA A 83 -0.31 -6.20 -5.59
N VAL A 84 -1.05 -6.74 -4.63
CA VAL A 84 -0.54 -7.65 -3.58
C VAL A 84 0.15 -8.85 -4.21
N LEU A 85 -0.49 -9.52 -5.17
CA LEU A 85 0.08 -10.71 -5.82
C LEU A 85 1.42 -10.41 -6.49
N ARG A 86 1.55 -9.25 -7.16
CA ARG A 86 2.80 -8.87 -7.83
C ARG A 86 3.91 -8.57 -6.83
N VAL A 87 3.60 -7.81 -5.79
CA VAL A 87 4.56 -7.42 -4.76
C VAL A 87 5.04 -8.64 -3.98
N LEU A 88 4.14 -9.50 -3.51
CA LEU A 88 4.49 -10.71 -2.77
C LEU A 88 5.31 -11.70 -3.61
N ARG A 89 5.03 -11.80 -4.91
CA ARG A 89 5.85 -12.63 -5.81
C ARG A 89 7.29 -12.13 -5.88
N ILE A 90 7.49 -10.82 -6.02
CA ILE A 90 8.83 -10.23 -6.04
C ILE A 90 9.52 -10.42 -4.69
N MET A 91 8.82 -10.16 -3.58
CA MET A 91 9.37 -10.37 -2.24
C MET A 91 9.79 -11.82 -2.00
N HIS A 92 9.01 -12.79 -2.49
CA HIS A 92 9.37 -14.20 -2.41
C HIS A 92 10.62 -14.55 -3.25
N GLN A 93 10.77 -13.93 -4.43
CA GLN A 93 11.91 -14.17 -5.33
C GLN A 93 13.21 -13.49 -4.86
N VAL A 94 13.09 -12.28 -4.30
CA VAL A 94 14.20 -11.44 -3.85
C VAL A 94 14.64 -11.82 -2.43
N GLY A 95 13.68 -12.16 -1.55
CA GLY A 95 13.89 -12.49 -0.14
C GLY A 95 13.73 -11.29 0.78
N ALA A 96 13.08 -11.50 1.94
CA ALA A 96 12.72 -10.44 2.89
C ALA A 96 13.92 -9.62 3.42
N ASP A 97 15.08 -10.28 3.60
CA ASP A 97 16.30 -9.66 4.13
C ASP A 97 17.16 -8.97 3.06
N ALA A 98 16.72 -8.96 1.79
CA ALA A 98 17.47 -8.33 0.71
C ALA A 98 17.41 -6.79 0.81
N PRO A 99 18.45 -6.08 0.33
CA PRO A 99 18.42 -4.63 0.30
C PRO A 99 17.37 -4.11 -0.69
N VAL A 100 16.81 -2.92 -0.42
CA VAL A 100 15.85 -2.21 -1.30
C VAL A 100 16.30 -2.18 -2.76
N SER A 101 17.60 -1.98 -3.01
CA SER A 101 18.16 -1.95 -4.36
C SER A 101 17.92 -3.24 -5.16
N ALA A 102 17.84 -4.41 -4.50
CA ALA A 102 17.53 -5.68 -5.15
C ALA A 102 16.07 -5.74 -5.63
N TYR A 103 15.14 -5.17 -4.86
CA TYR A 103 13.74 -5.06 -5.25
C TYR A 103 13.58 -4.10 -6.44
N LEU A 104 14.18 -2.90 -6.36
CA LEU A 104 14.07 -1.90 -7.42
C LEU A 104 14.73 -2.35 -8.74
N ALA A 105 15.76 -3.20 -8.66
CA ALA A 105 16.42 -3.80 -9.82
C ALA A 105 15.66 -5.02 -10.39
N HIS A 106 14.62 -5.52 -9.71
CA HIS A 106 13.88 -6.68 -10.17
C HIS A 106 13.13 -6.35 -11.47
N HIS A 107 13.28 -7.19 -12.50
CA HIS A 107 12.71 -6.94 -13.83
C HIS A 107 11.18 -6.74 -13.83
N ALA A 108 10.47 -7.37 -12.88
CA ALA A 108 9.01 -7.25 -12.73
C ALA A 108 8.56 -6.10 -11.81
N TRP A 109 9.50 -5.34 -11.24
CA TRP A 109 9.20 -4.23 -10.33
C TRP A 109 8.35 -3.13 -10.98
N PRO A 110 8.61 -2.70 -12.24
CA PRO A 110 7.78 -1.69 -12.89
C PRO A 110 6.30 -2.07 -12.99
N GLU A 111 5.97 -3.35 -13.24
CA GLU A 111 4.57 -3.79 -13.23
C GLU A 111 3.96 -3.80 -11.82
N ALA A 112 4.73 -4.10 -10.78
CA ALA A 112 4.26 -4.02 -9.39
C ALA A 112 3.96 -2.56 -8.99
N VAL A 113 4.86 -1.64 -9.33
CA VAL A 113 4.67 -0.19 -9.11
C VAL A 113 3.39 0.30 -9.79
N ARG A 114 3.20 -0.05 -11.07
CA ARG A 114 1.99 0.35 -11.81
C ARG A 114 0.71 -0.23 -11.18
N ALA A 115 0.74 -1.49 -10.77
CA ALA A 115 -0.41 -2.13 -10.11
C ALA A 115 -0.76 -1.45 -8.78
N ALA A 116 0.27 -1.17 -7.96
CA ALA A 116 0.11 -0.45 -6.71
C ALA A 116 -0.45 0.95 -6.95
N ARG A 117 -0.01 1.64 -8.03
CA ARG A 117 -0.53 2.97 -8.41
C ARG A 117 -2.00 2.93 -8.78
N GLU A 118 -2.40 1.99 -9.63
CA GLU A 118 -3.81 1.83 -10.04
C GLU A 118 -4.72 1.60 -8.82
N ALA A 119 -4.29 0.75 -7.87
CA ALA A 119 -5.02 0.51 -6.63
C ALA A 119 -5.05 1.75 -5.72
N HIS A 120 -3.90 2.37 -5.43
CA HIS A 120 -3.80 3.57 -4.59
C HIS A 120 -4.68 4.70 -5.11
N VAL A 121 -4.59 5.03 -6.40
CA VAL A 121 -5.38 6.10 -7.02
C VAL A 121 -6.88 5.85 -6.85
N ARG A 122 -7.33 4.60 -7.05
CA ARG A 122 -8.73 4.23 -6.87
C ARG A 122 -9.17 4.44 -5.42
N LEU A 123 -8.40 3.96 -4.46
CA LEU A 123 -8.70 4.07 -3.03
C LEU A 123 -8.72 5.54 -2.59
N ALA A 124 -7.68 6.31 -2.91
CA ALA A 124 -7.56 7.73 -2.54
C ALA A 124 -8.69 8.58 -3.14
N THR A 125 -8.97 8.40 -4.44
CA THR A 125 -10.06 9.13 -5.11
C THR A 125 -11.41 8.84 -4.46
N ASN A 126 -11.68 7.57 -4.15
CA ASN A 126 -12.91 7.18 -3.47
C ASN A 126 -12.98 7.78 -2.06
N ASP A 127 -11.85 7.86 -1.35
CA ASP A 127 -11.72 8.50 -0.04
C ASP A 127 -11.82 10.04 -0.08
N GLY A 128 -11.86 10.63 -1.27
CA GLY A 128 -11.89 12.08 -1.47
C GLY A 128 -10.55 12.76 -1.22
N GLU A 129 -9.46 11.98 -1.23
CA GLU A 129 -8.09 12.47 -1.07
C GLU A 129 -7.41 12.62 -2.43
N ASP A 130 -6.41 13.51 -2.48
CA ASP A 130 -5.57 13.70 -3.65
C ASP A 130 -4.48 12.60 -3.68
N PRO A 131 -4.46 11.71 -4.71
CA PRO A 131 -3.49 10.63 -4.80
C PRO A 131 -2.06 11.09 -5.12
N ASP A 132 -1.85 12.36 -5.46
CA ASP A 132 -0.55 12.94 -5.82
C ASP A 132 0.15 13.63 -4.64
N VAL A 133 -0.53 13.79 -3.50
CA VAL A 133 0.09 14.27 -2.26
C VAL A 133 1.06 13.19 -1.75
N PRO A 134 2.31 13.53 -1.35
CA PRO A 134 3.31 12.56 -0.91
C PRO A 134 2.88 11.64 0.26
N PRO A 135 3.48 10.44 0.40
CA PRO A 135 3.15 9.52 1.48
C PRO A 135 3.36 10.13 2.87
N HIS A 136 2.47 9.80 3.80
CA HIS A 136 2.67 10.14 5.22
C HIS A 136 3.78 9.30 5.84
N THR A 137 4.49 9.87 6.81
CA THR A 137 5.46 9.13 7.63
C THR A 137 4.75 8.09 8.51
N LEU A 138 5.49 7.09 8.98
CA LEU A 138 4.98 6.08 9.91
C LEU A 138 4.45 6.70 11.20
N GLU A 139 5.09 7.76 11.71
CA GLU A 139 4.63 8.50 12.89
C GLU A 139 3.27 9.17 12.64
N VAL A 140 3.11 9.85 11.50
CA VAL A 140 1.82 10.49 11.15
C VAL A 140 0.73 9.43 10.99
N LEU A 141 1.03 8.29 10.36
CA LEU A 141 0.09 7.18 10.23
C LEU A 141 -0.31 6.58 11.58
N ALA A 142 0.63 6.41 12.50
CA ALA A 142 0.35 5.94 13.86
C ALA A 142 -0.60 6.91 14.60
N ILE A 143 -0.35 8.22 14.50
CA ILE A 143 -1.22 9.26 15.06
C ILE A 143 -2.62 9.21 14.44
N MET A 144 -2.70 9.13 13.11
CA MET A 144 -3.98 9.10 12.37
C MET A 144 -4.80 7.86 12.70
N THR A 145 -4.15 6.69 12.79
CA THR A 145 -4.82 5.41 13.06
C THR A 145 -5.01 5.13 14.55
N ARG A 146 -4.39 5.92 15.43
CA ARG A 146 -4.32 5.67 16.88
C ARG A 146 -3.76 4.28 17.20
N SER A 147 -2.84 3.81 16.38
CA SER A 147 -2.04 2.61 16.66
C SER A 147 -0.85 3.07 17.50
N VAL A 148 -0.74 2.54 18.72
CA VAL A 148 0.35 2.81 19.67
C VAL A 148 1.28 1.63 19.68
#